data_AF-A0A094EAW3-F1
#
_entry.id   AF-A0A094EAW3-F1
#
_cell.length_a   1.000
_cell.length_b   1.000
_cell.length_c   1.000
_cell.angle_alpha   90.00
_cell.angle_beta   90.00
_cell.angle_gamma   90.00
#
_symmetry.space_group_name_H-M   'P 1'
#
loop_
_entity.id
_entity.type
_entity.pdbx_description
1 polymer ?
#
loop_
_entity_poly.entity_id
_entity_poly.type
_entity_poly.pdbx_seq_one_letter_code
_entity_poly.pdbx_strand_id
1 'polypeptide(L)'
;PKASPGQSIIGERIFRLLSILATWKSAAGGITFELNAYSPSDSEHCFKHYWQLSDAVDPAKSTQAGNNEKVLPPLHDPEHGWNGGYQITKPTRSAVEEIFQTIDLGSRIDFPQVDVVTCFIIRRQLRRSLRPSDIQRILFSFPQLERMVYEPWKAWSWYWGLQQELQFTRLLQHGLPNTFRRLSVFQDFNEDIAAVADPEWKYGSVYELSRGVGLEYCIDRVLRLFDLNLEEISISFMVNAEDFFLESVPSRHWGPMPTGPWERLQSLSLTSKLLQPTTSRIDIDALLCRAGVYALRMPKLRTLKRCDDYLAWDMAIKVQPSSDRGVAIRGVDTALDGSPDREEAAD
;
A
#
# COMPACT_ATOMS: atom_id res chain seq x y z
N PRO A 1 29.06 10.23 27.43
CA PRO A 1 28.51 9.05 28.14
C PRO A 1 28.19 7.91 27.16
N LYS A 2 29.01 6.85 27.20
CA LYS A 2 28.84 5.64 26.38
C LYS A 2 27.64 4.84 26.91
N ALA A 3 26.71 4.50 26.02
CA ALA A 3 25.70 3.48 26.27
C ALA A 3 25.99 2.29 25.35
N SER A 4 26.39 1.18 25.97
CA SER A 4 26.29 -0.20 25.50
C SER A 4 25.34 -0.93 26.46
N PRO A 5 24.99 -2.20 26.20
CA PRO A 5 24.09 -2.74 25.18
C PRO A 5 22.60 -2.64 25.61
N GLY A 6 21.73 -2.15 24.71
CA GLY A 6 20.27 -1.98 24.95
C GLY A 6 19.56 -1.41 23.72
N GLN A 7 20.11 -1.69 22.54
CA GLN A 7 19.74 -1.12 21.25
C GLN A 7 18.64 -2.00 20.65
N SER A 8 17.39 -1.52 20.58
CA SER A 8 16.21 -2.16 19.97
C SER A 8 16.22 -3.69 19.78
N ILE A 9 15.35 -4.41 20.49
CA ILE A 9 15.16 -5.87 20.29
C ILE A 9 14.81 -6.20 18.84
N ILE A 10 13.97 -5.40 18.18
CA ILE A 10 13.58 -5.62 16.79
C ILE A 10 14.74 -5.33 15.86
N GLY A 11 15.45 -4.21 16.07
CA GLY A 11 16.63 -3.84 15.29
C GLY A 11 17.73 -4.90 15.35
N GLU A 12 18.04 -5.41 16.55
CA GLU A 12 19.03 -6.49 16.75
C GLU A 12 18.61 -7.79 16.05
N ARG A 13 17.33 -8.15 16.08
CA ARG A 13 16.81 -9.33 15.37
C ARG A 13 16.92 -9.18 13.86
N ILE A 14 16.55 -8.02 13.32
CA ILE A 14 16.72 -7.72 11.88
C ILE A 14 18.20 -7.79 11.52
N PHE A 15 19.08 -7.16 12.31
CA PHE A 15 20.53 -7.18 12.08
C PHE A 15 21.10 -8.60 12.02
N ARG A 16 20.74 -9.47 12.97
CA ARG A 16 21.19 -10.87 12.97
C ARG A 16 20.70 -11.62 11.74
N LEU A 17 19.43 -11.45 11.37
CA LEU A 17 18.86 -12.07 10.18
C LEU A 17 19.59 -11.60 8.91
N LEU A 18 19.77 -10.30 8.74
CA LEU A 18 20.48 -9.74 7.60
C LEU A 18 21.95 -10.18 7.57
N SER A 19 22.60 -10.35 8.72
CA SER A 19 23.97 -10.87 8.80
C SER A 19 24.07 -12.32 8.32
N ILE A 20 23.06 -13.14 8.60
CA ILE A 20 23.00 -14.51 8.07
C ILE A 20 22.79 -14.47 6.55
N LEU A 21 21.82 -13.68 6.07
CA LEU A 21 21.51 -13.56 4.66
C LEU A 21 22.68 -12.98 3.84
N ALA A 22 23.50 -12.11 4.43
CA ALA A 22 24.70 -11.57 3.80
C ALA A 22 25.74 -12.65 3.45
N THR A 23 25.70 -13.81 4.11
CA THR A 23 26.59 -14.95 3.79
C THR A 23 26.08 -15.80 2.63
N TRP A 24 24.84 -15.59 2.19
CA TRP A 24 24.23 -16.39 1.14
C TRP A 24 24.75 -15.95 -0.22
N LYS A 25 25.00 -16.93 -1.10
CA LYS A 25 25.34 -16.66 -2.49
C LYS A 25 24.08 -16.48 -3.30
N SER A 26 24.09 -15.53 -4.23
CA SER A 26 22.97 -15.30 -5.15
C SER A 26 22.72 -16.56 -6.00
N ALA A 27 21.62 -17.25 -5.71
CA ALA A 27 21.04 -18.25 -6.59
C ALA A 27 20.09 -17.55 -7.57
N ALA A 28 19.83 -18.18 -8.73
CA ALA A 28 18.94 -17.61 -9.73
C ALA A 28 17.55 -17.32 -9.13
N GLY A 29 17.13 -16.04 -9.16
CA GLY A 29 15.79 -15.59 -8.74
C GLY A 29 15.74 -14.70 -7.49
N GLY A 30 16.81 -14.65 -6.69
CA GLY A 30 16.84 -13.85 -5.45
C GLY A 30 15.82 -14.33 -4.40
N ILE A 31 15.70 -13.59 -3.29
CA ILE A 31 14.76 -13.88 -2.20
C ILE A 31 13.88 -12.68 -1.85
N THR A 32 12.74 -12.98 -1.23
CA THR A 32 11.85 -12.00 -0.62
C THR A 32 12.16 -11.85 0.86
N PHE A 33 12.41 -10.61 1.29
CA PHE A 33 12.44 -10.25 2.71
C PHE A 33 11.09 -9.64 3.08
N GLU A 34 10.30 -10.36 3.87
CA GLU A 34 9.00 -9.88 4.38
C GLU A 34 9.12 -9.51 5.85
N LEU A 35 8.70 -8.29 6.19
CA LEU A 35 8.58 -7.82 7.56
C LEU A 35 7.11 -7.79 7.98
N ASN A 36 6.79 -8.63 8.96
CA ASN A 36 5.49 -8.69 9.61
C ASN A 36 5.70 -8.96 11.10
N ALA A 37 5.08 -8.15 11.96
CA ALA A 37 5.13 -8.34 13.40
C ALA A 37 3.79 -7.92 14.03
N TYR A 38 3.30 -8.78 14.92
CA TYR A 38 2.09 -8.57 15.70
C TYR A 38 2.33 -9.07 17.14
N SER A 39 1.58 -8.54 18.11
CA SER A 39 1.55 -9.14 19.44
C SER A 39 0.42 -10.17 19.50
N PRO A 40 0.64 -11.38 20.04
CA PRO A 40 -0.45 -12.31 20.32
C PRO A 40 -1.57 -11.68 21.16
N SER A 41 -1.21 -10.77 22.09
CA SER A 41 -2.15 -10.02 22.93
C SER A 41 -3.03 -9.02 22.16
N ASP A 42 -2.67 -8.65 20.92
CA ASP A 42 -3.52 -7.76 20.10
C ASP A 42 -4.91 -8.38 19.88
N SER A 43 -4.98 -9.72 19.86
CA SER A 43 -6.21 -10.50 19.71
C SER A 43 -7.00 -10.69 21.02
N GLU A 44 -6.42 -10.33 22.15
CA GLU A 44 -6.99 -10.59 23.48
C GLU A 44 -7.93 -9.46 23.95
N HIS A 45 -7.83 -8.25 23.38
CA HIS A 45 -8.53 -7.06 23.89
C HIS A 45 -9.45 -6.40 22.84
N CYS A 46 -9.35 -5.08 22.65
CA CYS A 46 -10.25 -4.30 21.80
C CYS A 46 -9.98 -4.42 20.29
N PHE A 47 -8.96 -5.17 19.86
CA PHE A 47 -8.52 -5.26 18.45
C PHE A 47 -8.70 -6.67 17.84
N LYS A 48 -9.62 -7.49 18.36
CA LYS A 48 -9.79 -8.91 17.97
C LYS A 48 -10.01 -9.14 16.47
N HIS A 49 -10.74 -8.26 15.78
CA HIS A 49 -11.00 -8.38 14.34
C HIS A 49 -9.75 -8.18 13.47
N TYR A 50 -8.76 -7.45 13.97
CA TYR A 50 -7.52 -7.24 13.22
C TYR A 50 -6.62 -8.47 13.19
N TRP A 51 -6.76 -9.38 14.16
CA TRP A 51 -6.08 -10.67 14.13
C TRP A 51 -6.61 -11.59 13.01
N GLN A 52 -7.91 -11.52 12.74
CA GLN A 52 -8.59 -12.37 11.76
C GLN A 52 -8.21 -12.03 10.30
N LEU A 53 -7.73 -10.82 10.06
CA LEU A 53 -7.18 -10.35 8.77
C LEU A 53 -5.72 -10.77 8.53
N SER A 54 -5.11 -11.54 9.45
CA SER A 54 -3.79 -12.12 9.24
C SER A 54 -3.91 -13.39 8.40
N ASP A 55 -3.06 -13.57 7.38
CA ASP A 55 -2.98 -14.76 6.50
C ASP A 55 -2.79 -16.10 7.26
N ALA A 56 -2.67 -16.05 8.59
CA ALA A 56 -2.73 -17.21 9.48
C ALA A 56 -4.07 -17.98 9.41
N VAL A 57 -5.11 -17.41 8.81
CA VAL A 57 -6.40 -18.09 8.57
C VAL A 57 -6.67 -18.11 7.07
N ASP A 58 -6.13 -19.14 6.41
CA ASP A 58 -6.42 -19.49 5.03
C ASP A 58 -7.80 -20.19 5.00
N PRO A 59 -8.92 -19.53 4.63
CA PRO A 59 -10.24 -20.16 4.70
C PRO A 59 -10.35 -21.38 3.78
N ALA A 60 -9.52 -21.46 2.74
CA ALA A 60 -9.44 -22.57 1.80
C ALA A 60 -8.77 -23.83 2.38
N LYS A 61 -8.10 -23.76 3.54
CA LYS A 61 -7.53 -24.94 4.23
C LYS A 61 -8.38 -25.43 5.40
N SER A 62 -9.55 -24.83 5.63
CA SER A 62 -10.48 -25.26 6.68
C SER A 62 -11.25 -26.54 6.33
N THR A 63 -11.15 -27.02 5.09
CA THR A 63 -11.74 -28.29 4.65
C THR A 63 -10.64 -29.27 4.34
N GLN A 64 -10.07 -29.92 5.38
CA GLN A 64 -9.71 -31.35 5.42
C GLN A 64 -9.14 -31.70 6.81
N ALA A 65 -10.00 -32.38 7.59
CA ALA A 65 -9.74 -33.35 8.65
C ALA A 65 -8.41 -33.30 9.44
N GLY A 66 -8.53 -33.02 10.74
CA GLY A 66 -7.55 -33.42 11.76
C GLY A 66 -7.52 -32.49 12.96
N ASN A 67 -8.24 -32.86 14.03
CA ASN A 67 -8.31 -32.22 15.34
C ASN A 67 -7.09 -31.36 15.73
N ASN A 68 -7.19 -30.07 15.44
CA ASN A 68 -6.59 -28.94 16.14
C ASN A 68 -7.23 -27.67 15.56
N GLU A 69 -8.55 -27.58 15.69
CA GLU A 69 -9.24 -26.31 15.51
C GLU A 69 -8.63 -25.34 16.53
N LYS A 70 -7.82 -24.39 16.07
CA LYS A 70 -7.65 -23.14 16.81
C LYS A 70 -9.03 -22.50 16.80
N VAL A 71 -9.85 -22.86 17.78
CA VAL A 71 -11.13 -22.24 18.09
C VAL A 71 -10.84 -20.74 18.12
N LEU A 72 -11.38 -20.01 17.13
CA LEU A 72 -11.33 -18.56 17.13
C LEU A 72 -11.89 -18.12 18.49
N PRO A 73 -11.20 -17.23 19.23
CA PRO A 73 -11.72 -16.76 20.51
C PRO A 73 -13.16 -16.29 20.32
N PRO A 74 -14.10 -16.67 21.20
CA PRO A 74 -15.45 -16.15 21.15
C PRO A 74 -15.36 -14.62 21.10
N LEU A 75 -15.92 -14.00 20.05
CA LEU A 75 -15.99 -12.54 19.92
C LEU A 75 -17.07 -11.96 20.85
N HIS A 76 -17.19 -12.52 22.05
CA HIS A 76 -18.00 -12.02 23.13
C HIS A 76 -17.07 -11.84 24.33
N ASP A 77 -16.68 -10.60 24.54
CA ASP A 77 -15.80 -10.14 25.60
C ASP A 77 -16.29 -8.76 26.03
N PRO A 78 -17.37 -8.72 26.85
CA PRO A 78 -18.00 -7.46 27.24
C PRO A 78 -17.05 -6.52 27.99
N GLU A 79 -16.06 -7.07 28.71
CA GLU A 79 -15.03 -6.28 29.41
C GLU A 79 -14.16 -5.48 28.44
N HIS A 80 -13.92 -6.01 27.24
CA HIS A 80 -13.16 -5.36 26.18
C HIS A 80 -14.04 -4.79 25.05
N GLY A 81 -15.34 -4.62 25.31
CA GLY A 81 -16.25 -3.94 24.39
C GLY A 81 -16.82 -4.81 23.27
N TRP A 82 -16.69 -6.14 23.35
CA TRP A 82 -17.20 -7.09 22.36
C TRP A 82 -18.45 -7.80 22.86
N ASN A 83 -19.53 -7.76 22.09
CA ASN A 83 -20.75 -8.49 22.41
C ASN A 83 -21.27 -9.21 21.16
N GLY A 84 -21.21 -10.54 21.18
CA GLY A 84 -21.85 -11.36 20.16
C GLY A 84 -21.27 -11.18 18.76
N GLY A 85 -19.95 -10.95 18.64
CA GLY A 85 -19.29 -10.69 17.36
C GLY A 85 -19.06 -9.21 17.05
N TYR A 86 -19.77 -8.32 17.75
CA TYR A 86 -19.77 -6.89 17.44
C TYR A 86 -18.99 -6.10 18.49
N GLN A 87 -18.18 -5.16 18.03
CA GLN A 87 -17.54 -4.18 18.90
C GLN A 87 -18.55 -3.08 19.25
N ILE A 88 -19.10 -3.14 20.47
CA ILE A 88 -20.08 -2.17 20.97
C ILE A 88 -19.40 -0.98 21.64
N THR A 89 -18.24 -1.20 22.25
CA THR A 89 -17.44 -0.13 22.86
C THR A 89 -16.18 0.11 22.04
N LYS A 90 -15.99 1.35 21.58
CA LYS A 90 -14.79 1.74 20.84
C LYS A 90 -13.56 1.69 21.75
N PRO A 91 -12.38 1.34 21.20
CA PRO A 91 -11.13 1.39 21.96
C PRO A 91 -10.87 2.82 22.46
N THR A 92 -10.09 2.95 23.53
CA THR A 92 -9.62 4.27 23.96
C THR A 92 -8.57 4.80 23.00
N ARG A 93 -8.41 6.13 22.94
CA ARG A 93 -7.36 6.77 22.13
C ARG A 93 -5.96 6.24 22.45
N SER A 94 -5.65 6.00 23.73
CA SER A 94 -4.36 5.46 24.15
C SER A 94 -4.13 4.03 23.64
N ALA A 95 -5.14 3.17 23.65
CA ALA A 95 -5.03 1.81 23.10
C ALA A 95 -4.79 1.84 21.58
N VAL A 96 -5.46 2.75 20.89
CA VAL A 96 -5.29 3.07 19.47
C VAL A 96 -3.87 3.57 19.17
N GLU A 97 -3.33 4.49 19.98
CA GLU A 97 -1.96 4.99 19.82
C GLU A 97 -0.90 3.91 20.09
N GLU A 98 -1.16 2.99 21.03
CA GLU A 98 -0.21 1.94 21.41
C GLU A 98 0.04 0.91 20.30
N ILE A 99 -1.01 0.44 19.63
CA ILE A 99 -0.90 -0.59 18.58
C ILE A 99 -0.32 -0.02 17.26
N PHE A 100 -0.35 1.30 17.08
CA PHE A 100 0.25 2.02 15.94
C PHE A 100 1.55 2.74 16.29
N GLN A 101 2.05 2.55 17.50
CA GLN A 101 3.26 3.19 17.99
C GLN A 101 4.44 2.88 17.08
N THR A 102 5.29 3.89 16.90
CA THR A 102 6.52 3.78 16.13
C THR A 102 7.48 2.74 16.71
N ILE A 103 8.00 1.85 15.87
CA ILE A 103 9.10 0.95 16.20
C ILE A 103 10.43 1.69 16.01
N ASP A 104 11.25 1.72 17.06
CA ASP A 104 12.65 2.14 16.97
C ASP A 104 13.50 0.94 16.57
N LEU A 105 14.24 1.01 15.45
CA LEU A 105 15.24 -0.01 15.07
C LEU A 105 16.62 0.21 15.69
N GLY A 106 16.78 1.21 16.55
CA GLY A 106 18.05 1.60 17.14
C GLY A 106 18.89 2.39 16.15
N SER A 107 19.11 3.68 16.42
CA SER A 107 19.82 4.61 15.52
C SER A 107 21.29 4.30 15.25
N ARG A 108 21.87 3.32 15.94
CA ARG A 108 23.30 2.95 15.85
C ARG A 108 23.55 1.57 15.22
N ILE A 109 22.50 0.91 14.75
CA ILE A 109 22.62 -0.42 14.13
C ILE A 109 22.92 -0.27 12.64
N ASP A 110 24.15 -0.52 12.22
CA ASP A 110 24.48 -0.53 10.81
C ASP A 110 24.16 -1.90 10.22
N PHE A 111 23.14 -1.96 9.37
CA PHE A 111 22.72 -3.22 8.74
C PHE A 111 23.70 -3.63 7.64
N PRO A 112 24.06 -4.92 7.52
CA PRO A 112 24.97 -5.41 6.48
C PRO A 112 24.32 -5.32 5.09
N GLN A 113 25.14 -5.31 4.04
CA GLN A 113 24.68 -5.46 2.65
C GLN A 113 24.26 -6.91 2.39
N VAL A 114 23.13 -7.09 1.70
CA VAL A 114 22.53 -8.40 1.40
C VAL A 114 22.11 -8.43 -0.07
N ASP A 115 22.99 -8.95 -0.92
CA ASP A 115 22.81 -8.97 -2.37
C ASP A 115 21.71 -9.93 -2.84
N VAL A 116 21.33 -10.90 -2.01
CA VAL A 116 20.36 -11.94 -2.39
C VAL A 116 18.91 -11.45 -2.36
N VAL A 117 18.62 -10.31 -1.69
CA VAL A 117 17.25 -9.80 -1.53
C VAL A 117 16.86 -8.98 -2.77
N THR A 118 15.85 -9.45 -3.49
CA THR A 118 15.31 -8.81 -4.70
C THR A 118 13.88 -8.29 -4.51
N CYS A 119 13.18 -8.73 -3.46
CA CYS A 119 11.84 -8.26 -3.10
C CYS A 119 11.77 -7.92 -1.61
N PHE A 120 11.17 -6.77 -1.30
CA PHE A 120 10.95 -6.33 0.08
C PHE A 120 9.47 -6.08 0.33
N ILE A 121 8.93 -6.65 1.40
CA ILE A 121 7.51 -6.55 1.74
C ILE A 121 7.37 -6.01 3.16
N ILE A 122 6.60 -4.94 3.33
CA ILE A 122 6.05 -4.51 4.61
C ILE A 122 4.53 -4.67 4.51
N ARG A 123 3.99 -5.59 5.30
CA ARG A 123 2.56 -5.90 5.31
C ARG A 123 1.79 -5.01 6.27
N ARG A 124 0.49 -4.82 6.02
CA ARG A 124 -0.42 -4.09 6.91
C ARG A 124 -0.57 -4.74 8.29
N GLN A 125 -0.27 -6.02 8.44
CA GLN A 125 -0.27 -6.66 9.76
C GLN A 125 0.80 -6.05 10.69
N LEU A 126 1.84 -5.42 10.14
CA LEU A 126 2.78 -4.57 10.90
C LEU A 126 2.12 -3.22 11.23
N ARG A 127 1.24 -3.21 12.22
CA ARG A 127 0.50 -2.01 12.67
C ARG A 127 1.40 -0.95 13.26
N ARG A 128 2.39 -1.39 14.03
CA ARG A 128 3.42 -0.52 14.60
C ARG A 128 4.30 0.02 13.48
N SER A 129 4.22 1.32 13.24
CA SER A 129 4.87 1.96 12.10
C SER A 129 6.39 1.95 12.24
N LEU A 130 7.11 1.57 11.19
CA LEU A 130 8.55 1.84 11.13
C LEU A 130 8.78 3.32 10.82
N ARG A 131 9.74 3.95 11.49
CA ARG A 131 10.20 5.27 11.04
C ARG A 131 10.73 5.13 9.62
N PRO A 132 10.41 6.06 8.72
CA PRO A 132 10.90 5.91 7.34
C PRO A 132 12.43 6.00 7.21
N SER A 133 13.12 6.70 8.13
CA SER A 133 14.59 6.62 8.23
C SER A 133 15.08 5.20 8.53
N ASP A 134 14.31 4.42 9.27
CA ASP A 134 14.61 3.02 9.56
C ASP A 134 14.28 2.13 8.36
N ILE A 135 13.19 2.40 7.63
CA ILE A 135 12.89 1.74 6.34
C ILE A 135 14.03 2.02 5.35
N GLN A 136 14.48 3.26 5.23
CA GLN A 136 15.59 3.64 4.36
C GLN A 136 16.88 2.91 4.71
N ARG A 137 17.19 2.77 6.01
CA ARG A 137 18.35 2.00 6.47
C ARG A 137 18.26 0.52 6.10
N ILE A 138 17.06 -0.07 6.15
CA ILE A 138 16.82 -1.43 5.67
C ILE A 138 16.99 -1.51 4.14
N LEU A 139 16.41 -0.57 3.38
CA LEU A 139 16.53 -0.57 1.91
C LEU A 139 17.99 -0.42 1.44
N PHE A 140 18.80 0.35 2.16
CA PHE A 140 20.24 0.45 1.88
C PHE A 140 20.97 -0.88 2.02
N SER A 141 20.45 -1.85 2.77
CA SER A 141 20.99 -3.21 2.81
C SER A 141 20.68 -4.05 1.57
N PHE A 142 19.81 -3.61 0.67
CA PHE A 142 19.31 -4.42 -0.46
C PHE A 142 19.70 -3.81 -1.82
N PRO A 143 20.98 -3.89 -2.24
CA PRO A 143 21.46 -3.24 -3.47
C PRO A 143 20.84 -3.85 -4.75
N GLN A 144 20.35 -5.08 -4.69
CA GLN A 144 19.69 -5.79 -5.80
C GLN A 144 18.15 -5.73 -5.72
N LEU A 145 17.58 -4.85 -4.90
CA LEU A 145 16.13 -4.77 -4.74
C LEU A 145 15.44 -4.33 -6.04
N GLU A 146 14.56 -5.18 -6.57
CA GLU A 146 13.80 -4.91 -7.79
C GLU A 146 12.34 -4.54 -7.49
N ARG A 147 11.78 -5.05 -6.39
CA ARG A 147 10.35 -4.94 -6.06
C ARG A 147 10.13 -4.58 -4.60
N MET A 148 9.17 -3.69 -4.34
CA MET A 148 8.68 -3.40 -3.00
C MET A 148 7.16 -3.48 -2.94
N VAL A 149 6.65 -4.15 -1.91
CA VAL A 149 5.24 -4.10 -1.50
C VAL A 149 5.17 -3.37 -0.16
N TYR A 150 4.47 -2.26 -0.13
CA TYR A 150 4.38 -1.37 1.03
C TYR A 150 2.92 -1.17 1.41
N GLU A 151 2.50 -1.76 2.52
CA GLU A 151 1.12 -1.71 2.98
C GLU A 151 1.00 -0.91 4.30
N PRO A 152 1.22 0.41 4.30
CA PRO A 152 1.14 1.21 5.51
C PRO A 152 -0.30 1.43 5.94
N TRP A 153 -0.50 1.71 7.22
CA TRP A 153 -1.74 2.30 7.70
C TRP A 153 -1.73 3.80 7.48
N LYS A 154 -2.83 4.35 6.96
CA LYS A 154 -3.10 5.79 6.90
C LYS A 154 -2.96 6.38 8.29
N ALA A 155 -2.31 7.53 8.44
CA ALA A 155 -2.26 8.19 9.73
C ALA A 155 -3.62 8.76 10.14
N TRP A 156 -3.90 8.78 11.44
CA TRP A 156 -5.24 9.09 11.98
C TRP A 156 -5.33 10.48 12.60
N SER A 157 -4.24 11.23 12.59
CA SER A 157 -4.22 12.62 13.04
C SER A 157 -3.27 13.43 12.18
N TRP A 158 -3.52 14.73 12.09
CA TRP A 158 -2.79 15.65 11.22
C TRP A 158 -1.27 15.58 11.37
N TYR A 159 -0.77 15.63 12.61
CA TYR A 159 0.67 15.64 12.88
C TYR A 159 1.36 14.35 12.39
N TRP A 160 0.71 13.21 12.60
CA TRP A 160 1.23 11.91 12.21
C TRP A 160 1.10 11.68 10.69
N GLY A 161 0.03 12.20 10.08
CA GLY A 161 -0.18 12.17 8.63
C GLY A 161 0.86 12.94 7.88
N LEU A 162 1.09 14.21 8.23
CA LEU A 162 2.11 15.02 7.58
C LEU A 162 3.50 14.37 7.63
N GLN A 163 3.87 13.82 8.78
CA GLN A 163 5.15 13.11 8.92
C GLN A 163 5.20 11.86 8.03
N GLN A 164 4.17 11.02 8.03
CA GLN A 164 4.14 9.84 7.18
C GLN A 164 4.22 10.20 5.68
N GLU A 165 3.48 11.23 5.26
CA GLU A 165 3.43 11.71 3.87
C GLU A 165 4.81 12.22 3.39
N LEU A 166 5.41 13.15 4.14
CA LEU A 166 6.74 13.72 3.85
C LEU A 166 7.82 12.64 3.73
N GLN A 167 7.73 11.65 4.60
CA GLN A 167 8.78 10.67 4.77
C GLN A 167 8.69 9.55 3.74
N PHE A 168 7.49 9.16 3.29
CA PHE A 168 7.36 8.28 2.12
C PHE A 168 7.90 8.97 0.86
N THR A 169 7.65 10.27 0.69
CA THR A 169 8.21 11.00 -0.46
C THR A 169 9.74 11.06 -0.42
N ARG A 170 10.36 11.20 0.77
CA ARG A 170 11.81 11.05 0.94
C ARG A 170 12.32 9.65 0.60
N LEU A 171 11.56 8.61 0.93
CA LEU A 171 11.89 7.23 0.58
C LEU A 171 11.98 7.07 -0.94
N LEU A 172 11.01 7.60 -1.69
CA LEU A 172 11.02 7.60 -3.15
C LEU A 172 12.20 8.40 -3.72
N GLN A 173 12.60 9.49 -3.06
CA GLN A 173 13.68 10.36 -3.55
C GLN A 173 15.09 9.80 -3.29
N HIS A 174 15.32 9.09 -2.18
CA HIS A 174 16.67 8.75 -1.71
C HIS A 174 16.86 7.34 -1.18
N GLY A 175 15.79 6.55 -1.03
CA GLY A 175 15.85 5.25 -0.36
C GLY A 175 15.97 4.05 -1.29
N LEU A 176 15.66 4.21 -2.58
CA LEU A 176 15.54 3.09 -3.51
C LEU A 176 16.82 2.93 -4.36
N PRO A 177 17.29 1.69 -4.60
CA PRO A 177 18.46 1.44 -5.44
C PRO A 177 18.11 1.57 -6.93
N ASN A 178 19.13 1.74 -7.78
CA ASN A 178 18.98 1.85 -9.23
C ASN A 178 18.43 0.58 -9.92
N THR A 179 18.45 -0.55 -9.22
CA THR A 179 17.90 -1.84 -9.66
C THR A 179 16.38 -1.91 -9.52
N PHE A 180 15.79 -0.97 -8.79
CA PHE A 180 14.37 -0.95 -8.45
C PHE A 180 13.47 -0.70 -9.67
N ARG A 181 12.40 -1.50 -9.79
CA ARG A 181 11.54 -1.52 -10.99
C ARG A 181 10.04 -1.55 -10.67
N ARG A 182 9.63 -2.10 -9.53
CA ARG A 182 8.22 -2.39 -9.24
C ARG A 182 7.83 -1.93 -7.85
N LEU A 183 6.80 -1.08 -7.79
CA LEU A 183 6.26 -0.58 -6.54
C LEU A 183 4.77 -0.93 -6.42
N SER A 184 4.40 -1.59 -5.33
CA SER A 184 3.01 -1.78 -4.93
C SER A 184 2.78 -1.12 -3.58
N VAL A 185 1.83 -0.21 -3.50
CA VAL A 185 1.45 0.49 -2.27
C VAL A 185 -0.03 0.28 -2.01
N PHE A 186 -0.38 -0.12 -0.78
CA PHE A 186 -1.76 -0.21 -0.34
C PHE A 186 -1.89 0.50 1.00
N GLN A 187 -2.50 1.68 1.03
CA GLN A 187 -2.70 2.40 2.29
C GLN A 187 -3.98 1.90 2.97
N ASP A 188 -3.85 1.14 4.04
CA ASP A 188 -4.98 0.64 4.81
C ASP A 188 -5.55 1.74 5.73
N PHE A 189 -6.84 1.71 6.02
CA PHE A 189 -7.50 2.66 6.90
C PHE A 189 -8.68 2.03 7.63
N ASN A 190 -9.03 2.59 8.78
CA ASN A 190 -10.24 2.22 9.48
C ASN A 190 -10.89 3.47 10.07
N GLU A 191 -12.14 3.73 9.68
CA GLU A 191 -12.86 4.95 10.04
C GLU A 191 -13.22 5.01 11.52
N ASP A 192 -13.55 3.86 12.13
CA ASP A 192 -13.89 3.81 13.55
C ASP A 192 -12.71 4.18 14.43
N ILE A 193 -11.57 3.66 14.05
CA ILE A 193 -10.29 3.95 14.64
C ILE A 193 -9.87 5.41 14.42
N ALA A 194 -10.02 5.93 13.19
CA ALA A 194 -9.70 7.32 12.89
C ALA A 194 -10.55 8.28 13.73
N ALA A 195 -11.84 7.97 13.89
CA ALA A 195 -12.77 8.73 14.72
C ALA A 195 -12.44 8.65 16.23
N VAL A 196 -11.75 7.60 16.69
CA VAL A 196 -11.27 7.50 18.09
C VAL A 196 -9.99 8.32 18.29
N ALA A 197 -9.06 8.25 17.33
CA ALA A 197 -7.78 8.92 17.40
C ALA A 197 -7.92 10.44 17.29
N ASP A 198 -8.85 10.89 16.45
CA ASP A 198 -9.16 12.29 16.20
C ASP A 198 -10.67 12.52 16.29
N PRO A 199 -11.22 12.87 17.47
CA PRO A 199 -12.65 13.11 17.63
C PRO A 199 -13.20 14.26 16.76
N GLU A 200 -12.33 15.20 16.34
CA GLU A 200 -12.70 16.30 15.44
C GLU A 200 -12.85 15.83 13.98
N TRP A 201 -12.39 14.62 13.65
CA TRP A 201 -12.59 13.95 12.36
C TRP A 201 -14.06 13.90 11.90
N LYS A 202 -15.02 13.90 12.84
CA LYS A 202 -16.47 13.82 12.56
C LYS A 202 -17.02 15.02 11.78
N TYR A 203 -16.32 16.14 11.70
CA TYR A 203 -16.81 17.36 11.05
C TYR A 203 -16.39 17.54 9.58
N GLY A 204 -15.92 16.47 8.94
CA GLY A 204 -15.26 16.60 7.65
C GLY A 204 -13.84 17.03 7.91
N SER A 205 -12.93 16.14 7.59
CA SER A 205 -11.51 16.23 7.89
C SER A 205 -10.92 17.65 7.71
N VAL A 206 -9.96 17.98 8.56
CA VAL A 206 -8.93 19.00 8.28
C VAL A 206 -8.29 18.75 6.89
N TYR A 207 -8.41 17.55 6.29
CA TYR A 207 -8.02 17.26 4.91
C TYR A 207 -8.91 17.90 3.82
N GLU A 208 -10.20 18.17 4.05
CA GLU A 208 -11.04 18.86 3.04
C GLU A 208 -10.77 20.37 3.01
N LEU A 209 -10.48 20.97 4.18
CA LEU A 209 -10.06 22.37 4.29
C LEU A 209 -8.57 22.58 3.93
N SER A 210 -7.76 21.52 3.95
CA SER A 210 -6.32 21.54 3.61
C SER A 210 -5.99 20.96 2.24
N ARG A 211 -6.96 20.88 1.31
CA ARG A 211 -6.73 20.38 -0.06
C ARG A 211 -5.48 20.98 -0.73
N GLY A 212 -5.10 22.22 -0.41
CA GLY A 212 -3.86 22.83 -0.91
C GLY A 212 -2.59 22.11 -0.47
N VAL A 213 -2.44 21.80 0.82
CA VAL A 213 -1.26 21.13 1.39
C VAL A 213 -1.23 19.64 1.04
N GLY A 214 -2.38 18.98 1.06
CA GLY A 214 -2.48 17.57 0.66
C GLY A 214 -2.13 17.35 -0.83
N LEU A 215 -2.62 18.23 -1.70
CA LEU A 215 -2.33 18.18 -3.13
C LEU A 215 -0.85 18.45 -3.43
N GLU A 216 -0.20 19.35 -2.69
CA GLU A 216 1.24 19.62 -2.80
C GLU A 216 2.08 18.36 -2.58
N TYR A 217 1.82 17.63 -1.49
CA TYR A 217 2.52 16.36 -1.21
C TYR A 217 2.20 15.27 -2.22
N CYS A 218 0.97 15.22 -2.72
CA CYS A 218 0.60 14.29 -3.78
C CYS A 218 1.39 14.59 -5.07
N ILE A 219 1.48 15.86 -5.47
CA ILE A 219 2.25 16.28 -6.64
C ILE A 219 3.73 15.89 -6.47
N ASP A 220 4.35 16.22 -5.34
CA ASP A 220 5.75 15.87 -5.09
C ASP A 220 5.98 14.35 -5.18
N ARG A 221 5.04 13.55 -4.65
CA ARG A 221 5.07 12.09 -4.77
C ARG A 221 5.00 11.61 -6.22
N VAL A 222 4.07 12.15 -7.01
CA VAL A 222 3.94 11.79 -8.43
C VAL A 222 5.21 12.18 -9.21
N LEU A 223 5.81 13.33 -8.88
CA LEU A 223 7.10 13.74 -9.45
C LEU A 223 8.21 12.73 -9.10
N ARG A 224 8.34 12.33 -7.84
CA ARG A 224 9.34 11.32 -7.45
C ARG A 224 9.08 9.96 -8.10
N LEU A 225 7.82 9.55 -8.26
CA LEU A 225 7.47 8.32 -8.97
C LEU A 225 7.84 8.39 -10.46
N PHE A 226 7.67 9.55 -11.09
CA PHE A 226 8.11 9.78 -12.46
C PHE A 226 9.63 9.63 -12.57
N ASP A 227 10.39 10.29 -11.69
CA ASP A 227 11.85 10.29 -11.70
C ASP A 227 12.44 8.88 -11.54
N LEU A 228 11.74 7.98 -10.85
CA LEU A 228 12.13 6.58 -10.68
C LEU A 228 12.01 5.74 -11.97
N ASN A 229 11.22 6.19 -12.96
CA ASN A 229 11.03 5.52 -14.26
C ASN A 229 10.76 4.00 -14.13
N LEU A 230 9.81 3.65 -13.26
CA LEU A 230 9.46 2.27 -12.90
C LEU A 230 8.78 1.50 -14.05
N GLU A 231 8.86 0.17 -13.99
CA GLU A 231 8.17 -0.74 -14.91
C GLU A 231 6.72 -1.00 -14.46
N GLU A 232 6.48 -1.10 -13.16
CA GLU A 232 5.15 -1.38 -12.61
C GLU A 232 4.87 -0.50 -11.38
N ILE A 233 3.72 0.15 -11.38
CA ILE A 233 3.22 0.95 -10.26
C ILE A 233 1.80 0.49 -9.93
N SER A 234 1.57 0.14 -8.68
CA SER A 234 0.23 -0.04 -8.12
C SER A 234 0.13 0.78 -6.85
N ILE A 235 -0.78 1.75 -6.80
CA ILE A 235 -0.99 2.59 -5.62
C ILE A 235 -2.47 2.63 -5.31
N SER A 236 -2.84 2.03 -4.18
CA SER A 236 -4.21 2.01 -3.68
C SER A 236 -4.31 2.88 -2.43
N PHE A 237 -5.34 3.73 -2.40
CA PHE A 237 -5.76 4.61 -1.29
C PHE A 237 -4.79 5.72 -0.88
N MET A 238 -3.52 5.63 -1.26
CA MET A 238 -2.49 6.63 -0.93
C MET A 238 -2.49 7.82 -1.91
N VAL A 239 -2.81 7.60 -3.18
CA VAL A 239 -2.91 8.62 -4.22
C VAL A 239 -4.12 8.30 -5.06
N ASN A 240 -5.06 9.25 -5.20
CA ASN A 240 -6.21 9.04 -6.07
C ASN A 240 -5.82 9.31 -7.53
N ALA A 241 -6.48 8.62 -8.46
CA ALA A 241 -6.22 8.80 -9.89
C ALA A 241 -6.48 10.25 -10.36
N GLU A 242 -7.47 10.94 -9.79
CA GLU A 242 -7.78 12.33 -10.11
C GLU A 242 -6.66 13.31 -9.75
N ASP A 243 -5.89 13.00 -8.71
CA ASP A 243 -4.73 13.75 -8.23
C ASP A 243 -3.45 13.32 -8.97
N PHE A 244 -3.39 12.08 -9.45
CA PHE A 244 -2.28 11.58 -10.27
C PHE A 244 -2.30 12.18 -11.69
N PHE A 245 -3.47 12.25 -12.31
CA PHE A 245 -3.65 12.76 -13.68
C PHE A 245 -4.02 14.25 -13.71
N LEU A 246 -3.22 15.10 -13.03
CA LEU A 246 -3.44 16.55 -13.05
C LEU A 246 -3.02 17.15 -14.41
N GLU A 247 -3.90 17.97 -15.00
CA GLU A 247 -3.61 18.69 -16.25
C GLU A 247 -2.75 19.94 -16.03
N SER A 248 -2.92 20.59 -14.88
CA SER A 248 -2.18 21.79 -14.49
C SER A 248 -1.94 21.80 -12.99
N VAL A 249 -0.74 22.25 -12.60
CA VAL A 249 -0.42 22.45 -11.18
C VAL A 249 -1.02 23.80 -10.75
N PRO A 250 -1.76 23.88 -9.64
CA PRO A 250 -2.17 25.15 -9.07
C PRO A 250 -0.95 25.97 -8.61
N SER A 251 -0.47 26.85 -9.48
CA SER A 251 0.32 28.09 -9.28
C SER A 251 1.38 28.24 -8.16
N ARG A 252 2.51 28.85 -8.60
CA ARG A 252 3.55 29.65 -7.92
C ARG A 252 4.83 29.02 -7.35
N HIS A 253 4.86 27.74 -6.96
CA HIS A 253 6.06 27.19 -6.27
C HIS A 253 6.63 25.90 -6.86
N TRP A 254 6.05 25.39 -7.96
CA TRP A 254 6.40 24.08 -8.51
C TRP A 254 6.85 24.17 -9.96
N GLY A 255 7.83 23.33 -10.32
CA GLY A 255 8.19 23.08 -11.70
C GLY A 255 7.00 22.49 -12.49
N PRO A 256 7.02 22.57 -13.83
CA PRO A 256 5.98 21.95 -14.64
C PRO A 256 5.89 20.45 -14.34
N MET A 257 4.68 19.88 -14.42
CA MET A 257 4.51 18.42 -14.41
C MET A 257 5.42 17.81 -15.49
N PRO A 258 5.97 16.60 -15.27
CA PRO A 258 6.90 16.01 -16.20
C PRO A 258 6.22 15.82 -17.55
N THR A 259 6.80 16.45 -18.57
CA THR A 259 6.32 16.37 -19.96
C THR A 259 6.99 15.25 -20.72
N GLY A 260 8.06 14.66 -20.16
CA GLY A 260 8.78 13.55 -20.75
C GLY A 260 7.98 12.22 -20.72
N PRO A 261 8.40 11.25 -21.55
CA PRO A 261 7.79 9.92 -21.57
C PRO A 261 8.18 9.07 -20.35
N TRP A 262 7.25 8.24 -19.89
CA TRP A 262 7.50 7.13 -18.96
C TRP A 262 8.03 5.93 -19.75
N GLU A 263 9.33 5.93 -20.03
CA GLU A 263 9.96 5.02 -21.01
C GLU A 263 9.87 3.53 -20.66
N ARG A 264 9.66 3.19 -19.39
CA ARG A 264 9.67 1.81 -18.90
C ARG A 264 8.33 1.33 -18.36
N LEU A 265 7.39 2.22 -18.08
CA LEU A 265 6.14 1.87 -17.42
C LEU A 265 5.29 0.96 -18.31
N GLN A 266 4.98 -0.22 -17.79
CA GLN A 266 4.21 -1.27 -18.44
C GLN A 266 2.86 -1.49 -17.75
N SER A 267 2.81 -1.30 -16.43
CA SER A 267 1.60 -1.46 -15.64
C SER A 267 1.40 -0.29 -14.69
N LEU A 268 0.21 0.31 -14.69
CA LEU A 268 -0.21 1.33 -13.74
C LEU A 268 -1.55 0.91 -13.12
N SER A 269 -1.68 0.93 -11.81
CA SER A 269 -2.94 0.70 -11.09
C SER A 269 -3.15 1.78 -10.04
N LEU A 270 -4.33 2.40 -10.04
CA LEU A 270 -4.69 3.48 -9.12
C LEU A 270 -6.12 3.30 -8.62
N THR A 271 -6.38 3.73 -7.38
CA THR A 271 -7.74 3.90 -6.85
C THR A 271 -8.29 5.28 -7.20
N SER A 272 -9.60 5.43 -7.32
CA SER A 272 -10.23 6.75 -7.49
C SER A 272 -11.57 6.81 -6.78
N LYS A 273 -11.81 7.92 -6.09
CA LYS A 273 -13.10 8.20 -5.45
C LYS A 273 -14.20 8.54 -6.46
N LEU A 274 -13.81 8.90 -7.68
CA LEU A 274 -14.76 9.23 -8.74
C LEU A 274 -15.43 7.99 -9.35
N LEU A 275 -14.99 6.78 -8.99
CA LEU A 275 -15.49 5.53 -9.57
C LEU A 275 -16.53 4.85 -8.68
N GLN A 276 -17.28 5.64 -7.91
CA GLN A 276 -18.41 5.19 -7.11
C GLN A 276 -19.71 5.20 -7.94
N PRO A 277 -20.68 4.30 -7.65
CA PRO A 277 -21.95 4.22 -8.39
C PRO A 277 -22.75 5.53 -8.42
N THR A 278 -22.51 6.39 -7.43
CA THR A 278 -23.20 7.67 -7.25
C THR A 278 -22.52 8.84 -7.95
N THR A 279 -21.31 8.66 -8.50
CA THR A 279 -20.56 9.75 -9.13
C THR A 279 -21.11 10.07 -10.53
N SER A 280 -21.09 11.34 -10.90
CA SER A 280 -21.58 11.78 -12.20
C SER A 280 -20.76 11.17 -13.34
N ARG A 281 -21.44 10.78 -14.42
CA ARG A 281 -20.77 10.26 -15.62
C ARG A 281 -19.78 11.27 -16.21
N ILE A 282 -20.06 12.56 -16.07
CA ILE A 282 -19.20 13.65 -16.54
C ILE A 282 -17.84 13.61 -15.84
N ASP A 283 -17.82 13.42 -14.51
CA ASP A 283 -16.57 13.37 -13.74
C ASP A 283 -15.74 12.12 -14.07
N ILE A 284 -16.42 11.00 -14.31
CA ILE A 284 -15.79 9.75 -14.74
C ILE A 284 -15.17 9.92 -16.14
N ASP A 285 -15.93 10.46 -17.09
CA ASP A 285 -15.45 10.70 -18.45
C ASP A 285 -14.27 11.68 -18.47
N ALA A 286 -14.32 12.73 -17.62
CA ALA A 286 -13.21 13.68 -17.46
C ALA A 286 -11.94 13.00 -16.90
N LEU A 287 -12.07 12.13 -15.90
CA LEU A 287 -10.93 11.35 -15.38
C LEU A 287 -10.35 10.42 -16.46
N LEU A 288 -11.20 9.71 -17.20
CA LEU A 288 -10.78 8.79 -18.26
C LEU A 288 -10.08 9.53 -19.40
N CYS A 289 -10.57 10.71 -19.79
CA CYS A 289 -9.90 11.57 -20.76
C CYS A 289 -8.49 11.97 -20.29
N ARG A 290 -8.35 12.41 -19.03
CA ARG A 290 -7.05 12.76 -18.44
C ARG A 290 -6.09 11.57 -18.40
N ALA A 291 -6.58 10.41 -17.97
CA ALA A 291 -5.81 9.17 -17.96
C ALA A 291 -5.36 8.79 -19.38
N GLY A 292 -6.23 8.94 -20.39
CA GLY A 292 -5.89 8.73 -21.79
C GLY A 292 -4.78 9.63 -22.30
N VAL A 293 -4.82 10.93 -21.95
CA VAL A 293 -3.75 11.89 -22.30
C VAL A 293 -2.42 11.50 -21.66
N TYR A 294 -2.42 11.05 -20.40
CA TYR A 294 -1.21 10.56 -19.73
C TYR A 294 -0.69 9.26 -20.35
N ALA A 295 -1.57 8.34 -20.73
CA ALA A 295 -1.20 7.08 -21.36
C ALA A 295 -0.45 7.27 -22.69
N LEU A 296 -0.73 8.35 -23.44
CA LEU A 296 0.04 8.72 -24.64
C LEU A 296 1.53 9.00 -24.34
N ARG A 297 1.87 9.32 -23.10
CA ARG A 297 3.25 9.53 -22.63
C ARG A 297 3.90 8.26 -22.07
N MET A 298 3.22 7.11 -22.12
CA MET A 298 3.68 5.85 -21.55
C MET A 298 3.83 4.80 -22.68
N PRO A 299 4.89 4.87 -23.50
CA PRO A 299 4.99 4.12 -24.76
C PRO A 299 4.98 2.59 -24.61
N LYS A 300 5.31 2.07 -23.42
CA LYS A 300 5.32 0.62 -23.13
C LYS A 300 4.13 0.17 -22.29
N LEU A 301 3.16 1.05 -22.01
CA LEU A 301 2.02 0.74 -21.18
C LEU A 301 1.18 -0.36 -21.84
N ARG A 302 1.00 -1.46 -21.12
CA ARG A 302 0.17 -2.60 -21.53
C ARG A 302 -1.11 -2.68 -20.72
N THR A 303 -1.03 -2.25 -19.46
CA THR A 303 -2.11 -2.40 -18.49
C THR A 303 -2.27 -1.11 -17.69
N LEU A 304 -3.46 -0.53 -17.73
CA LEU A 304 -3.90 0.51 -16.81
C LEU A 304 -5.09 -0.06 -16.03
N LYS A 305 -4.97 -0.31 -14.72
CA LYS A 305 -6.03 -0.94 -13.93
C LYS A 305 -6.71 0.06 -12.99
N ARG A 306 -7.99 -0.21 -12.76
CA ARG A 306 -8.82 0.35 -11.70
C ARG A 306 -8.86 -0.62 -10.53
N CYS A 307 -8.66 -0.11 -9.31
CA CYS A 307 -8.99 -0.81 -8.07
C CYS A 307 -10.21 -0.17 -7.42
N ASP A 308 -11.18 -0.99 -7.01
CA ASP A 308 -12.41 -0.59 -6.31
C ASP A 308 -12.41 -1.17 -4.88
N ASP A 309 -13.17 -0.53 -3.99
CA ASP A 309 -12.82 -0.46 -2.56
C ASP A 309 -13.20 -1.69 -1.73
N TYR A 310 -14.13 -2.56 -2.14
CA TYR A 310 -14.61 -3.62 -1.22
C TYR A 310 -15.02 -4.96 -1.84
N LEU A 311 -14.96 -5.12 -3.15
CA LEU A 311 -15.11 -6.42 -3.83
C LEU A 311 -14.19 -6.38 -5.05
N ALA A 312 -13.45 -7.46 -5.30
CA ALA A 312 -12.48 -7.62 -6.37
C ALA A 312 -13.11 -7.49 -7.78
N TRP A 313 -13.53 -6.29 -8.15
CA TRP A 313 -13.92 -5.91 -9.50
C TRP A 313 -12.75 -5.17 -10.15
N ASP A 314 -11.76 -5.95 -10.59
CA ASP A 314 -10.66 -5.49 -11.42
C ASP A 314 -11.23 -5.01 -12.77
N MET A 315 -11.38 -3.70 -12.96
CA MET A 315 -11.56 -3.17 -14.32
C MET A 315 -10.19 -2.84 -14.88
N ALA A 316 -9.68 -3.70 -15.76
CA ALA A 316 -8.44 -3.45 -16.48
C ALA A 316 -8.74 -2.64 -17.75
N ILE A 317 -8.32 -1.37 -17.77
CA ILE A 317 -8.18 -0.60 -19.01
C ILE A 317 -6.94 -1.13 -19.73
N LYS A 318 -7.16 -2.01 -20.70
CA LYS A 318 -6.07 -2.48 -21.57
C LYS A 318 -5.83 -1.43 -22.66
N VAL A 319 -4.74 -0.69 -22.53
CA VAL A 319 -4.27 0.22 -23.59
C VAL A 319 -3.59 -0.64 -24.65
N GLN A 320 -4.20 -0.72 -25.84
CA GLN A 320 -3.57 -1.34 -27.02
C GLN A 320 -3.16 -0.24 -28.01
N PRO A 321 -1.98 -0.33 -28.64
CA PRO A 321 -1.64 0.53 -29.75
C PRO A 321 -2.62 0.27 -30.91
N SER A 322 -3.44 1.26 -31.25
CA SER A 322 -4.16 1.25 -32.53
C SER A 322 -3.14 1.42 -33.65
N SER A 323 -3.27 0.62 -34.72
CA SER A 323 -2.47 0.75 -35.94
C SER A 323 -2.64 2.09 -36.64
N ASP A 324 -3.59 2.92 -36.22
CA ASP A 324 -3.71 4.34 -36.57
C ASP A 324 -3.85 5.17 -35.30
N ARG A 325 -2.84 6.03 -35.05
CA ARG A 325 -2.69 7.08 -34.01
C ARG A 325 -3.86 7.28 -33.02
N GLY A 326 -4.14 6.27 -32.20
CA GLY A 326 -5.20 6.32 -31.18
C GLY A 326 -5.03 5.24 -30.12
N VAL A 327 -5.35 5.56 -28.87
CA VAL A 327 -5.40 4.59 -27.77
C VAL A 327 -6.82 4.05 -27.67
N ALA A 328 -6.99 2.73 -27.81
CA ALA A 328 -8.28 2.10 -27.55
C ALA A 328 -8.44 1.83 -26.05
N ILE A 329 -9.38 2.51 -25.39
CA ILE A 329 -9.83 2.22 -24.02
C ILE A 329 -10.99 1.22 -24.15
N ARG A 330 -10.75 -0.04 -23.80
CA ARG A 330 -11.82 -1.04 -23.70
C ARG A 330 -12.12 -1.31 -22.23
N GLY A 331 -13.33 -0.97 -21.79
CA GLY A 331 -13.90 -1.51 -20.55
C GLY A 331 -14.19 -2.99 -20.80
N VAL A 332 -13.65 -3.87 -19.96
CA VAL A 332 -13.96 -5.30 -19.99
C VAL A 332 -15.02 -5.54 -18.92
N ASP A 333 -16.26 -5.76 -19.34
CA ASP A 333 -17.25 -6.44 -18.51
C ASP A 333 -16.80 -7.90 -18.37
N THR A 334 -16.53 -8.34 -17.15
CA THR A 334 -16.35 -9.76 -16.84
C THR A 334 -17.39 -10.17 -15.81
N ALA A 335 -18.55 -10.59 -16.31
CA ALA A 335 -19.32 -11.63 -15.64
C ALA A 335 -18.60 -12.95 -15.91
N LEU A 336 -17.99 -13.53 -14.88
CA LEU A 336 -17.58 -14.92 -14.90
C LEU A 336 -18.79 -15.75 -14.47
N ASP A 337 -19.53 -16.29 -15.43
CA ASP A 337 -20.14 -17.60 -15.23
C ASP A 337 -19.70 -18.50 -16.38
N GLY A 338 -18.95 -19.53 -16.02
CA GLY A 338 -18.55 -20.58 -16.93
C GLY A 338 -19.67 -21.59 -17.01
N SER A 339 -20.33 -21.67 -18.16
CA SER A 339 -21.00 -22.91 -18.56
C SER A 339 -20.32 -23.41 -19.83
N PRO A 340 -19.87 -24.69 -19.86
CA PRO A 340 -19.17 -25.23 -20.99
C PRO A 340 -20.14 -25.49 -22.14
N ASP A 341 -19.60 -25.30 -23.35
CA ASP A 341 -20.21 -25.64 -24.62
C ASP A 341 -20.96 -26.99 -24.56
N ARG A 342 -22.26 -26.96 -24.82
CA ARG A 342 -22.99 -28.11 -25.35
C ARG A 342 -23.23 -27.87 -26.82
N GLU A 343 -22.47 -28.60 -27.63
CA GLU A 343 -22.84 -29.04 -28.97
C GLU A 343 -24.32 -29.45 -29.01
N GLU A 344 -25.16 -28.65 -29.67
CA GLU A 344 -26.39 -29.14 -30.27
C GLU A 344 -26.06 -29.53 -31.72
N ALA A 345 -25.91 -30.83 -31.91
CA ALA A 345 -25.99 -31.46 -33.22
C ALA A 345 -27.45 -31.40 -33.71
N ALA A 346 -27.59 -31.17 -35.01
CA ALA A 346 -28.82 -31.19 -35.75
C ALA A 346 -29.59 -32.52 -35.58
N ASP A 347 -30.91 -32.40 -35.39
CA ASP A 347 -31.94 -33.01 -36.25
C ASP A 347 -33.25 -32.20 -36.15
#